data_AF-A0A170ZBU3-F1
#
_entry.id   AF-A0A170ZBU3-F1
#
_cell.length_a   1.000
_cell.length_b   1.000
_cell.length_c   1.000
_cell.angle_alpha   90.00
_cell.angle_beta   90.00
_cell.angle_gamma   90.00
#
_symmetry.space_group_name_H-M   'P 1'
#
loop_
_entity.id
_entity.type
_entity.pdbx_description
1 polymer ?
#
loop_
_entity_poly.entity_id
_entity_poly.type
_entity_poly.pdbx_seq_one_letter_code
_entity_poly.pdbx_strand_id
1 'polypeptide(L)'
;MIETKQYDLVLGHLEDDGCRIPGLLDSLECAQINTKAITESIAQLAESKGLLEDAVKLYDLCCRHENVLSLLNALISQVLSRPTTDIKSTRTRIVNTAHKVHLRYRGQELNCKNITLMTFNMLRDLITFFDMYHSKEYNKALEIIHKVKIIPLDEDEMEDRINNFKLLEDSITRN
;
A
#
# COMPACT_ATOMS: atom_id res chain seq x y z
N MET A 1 19.74 2.01 17.27
CA MET A 1 19.49 1.47 15.91
C MET A 1 18.13 1.84 15.32
N ILE A 2 17.12 2.19 16.13
CA ILE A 2 15.83 2.72 15.60
C ILE A 2 15.87 4.24 15.35
N GLU A 3 16.80 4.94 16.00
CA GLU A 3 16.92 6.40 15.91
C GLU A 3 17.63 6.90 14.65
N THR A 4 18.45 6.09 13.97
CA THR A 4 19.27 6.58 12.84
C THR A 4 18.65 6.39 11.46
N LYS A 5 17.51 5.69 11.32
CA LYS A 5 16.88 5.35 10.03
C LYS A 5 17.84 4.74 8.98
N GLN A 6 18.98 4.19 9.42
CA GLN A 6 19.99 3.57 8.53
C GLN A 6 19.60 2.15 8.12
N TYR A 7 18.31 1.85 8.03
CA TYR A 7 17.80 0.53 7.65
C TYR A 7 18.28 0.15 6.25
N ASP A 8 18.29 1.10 5.32
CA ASP A 8 18.71 0.88 3.93
C ASP A 8 20.20 0.46 3.82
N LEU A 9 21.06 0.98 4.70
CA LEU A 9 22.49 0.65 4.72
C LEU A 9 22.74 -0.72 5.38
N VAL A 10 21.97 -1.04 6.42
CA VAL A 10 22.18 -2.23 7.26
C VAL A 10 21.48 -3.46 6.66
N LEU A 11 20.23 -3.32 6.22
CA LEU A 11 19.37 -4.40 5.72
C LEU A 11 19.29 -4.47 4.19
N GLY A 12 19.70 -3.40 3.51
CA GLY A 12 19.51 -3.24 2.08
C GLY A 12 18.19 -2.54 1.75
N HIS A 13 18.00 -2.21 0.48
CA HIS A 13 16.78 -1.56 -0.02
C HIS A 13 16.35 -2.18 -1.35
N LEU A 14 15.09 -1.95 -1.73
CA LEU A 14 14.55 -2.37 -3.02
C LEU A 14 14.64 -1.22 -4.01
N GLU A 15 15.26 -1.47 -5.17
CA GLU A 15 15.22 -0.53 -6.30
C GLU A 15 13.84 -0.52 -6.98
N ASP A 16 13.61 0.48 -7.83
CA ASP A 16 12.33 0.68 -8.51
C ASP A 16 11.94 -0.48 -9.45
N ASP A 17 12.92 -1.28 -9.89
CA ASP A 17 12.73 -2.51 -10.66
C ASP A 17 12.37 -3.74 -9.80
N GLY A 18 12.43 -3.61 -8.48
CA GLY A 18 12.20 -4.69 -7.52
C GLY A 18 13.42 -5.55 -7.21
N CYS A 19 14.60 -5.20 -7.72
CA CYS A 19 15.86 -5.82 -7.32
C CYS A 19 16.22 -5.39 -5.90
N ARG A 20 16.56 -6.37 -5.06
CA ARG A 20 17.06 -6.11 -3.70
C ARG A 20 18.54 -5.79 -3.76
N ILE A 21 18.93 -4.58 -3.36
CA ILE A 21 20.32 -4.23 -3.11
C ILE A 21 20.69 -4.75 -1.72
N PRO A 22 21.71 -5.63 -1.62
CA PRO A 22 22.12 -6.19 -0.34
C PRO A 22 22.74 -5.12 0.59
N GLY A 23 22.41 -5.20 1.87
CA GLY A 23 22.97 -4.35 2.92
C GLY A 23 24.21 -4.94 3.59
N LEU A 24 24.75 -4.21 4.59
CA LEU A 24 25.89 -4.67 5.38
C LEU A 24 25.63 -6.03 6.05
N LEU A 25 24.40 -6.33 6.48
CA LEU A 25 24.07 -7.63 7.06
C LEU A 25 24.05 -8.78 6.04
N ASP A 26 23.77 -8.51 4.76
CA ASP A 26 23.86 -9.53 3.71
C ASP A 26 25.33 -9.88 3.40
N SER A 27 26.24 -8.91 3.53
CA SER A 27 27.70 -9.18 3.42
C SER A 27 28.26 -10.00 4.59
N LEU A 28 27.49 -10.10 5.68
CA LEU A 28 27.81 -10.84 6.89
C LEU A 28 27.05 -12.17 6.97
N GLU A 29 26.58 -12.73 5.84
CA GLU A 29 25.99 -14.08 5.72
C GLU A 29 27.00 -15.20 6.07
N CYS A 30 27.62 -15.12 7.25
CA CYS A 30 28.26 -16.23 7.93
C CYS A 30 27.16 -17.08 8.57
N ALA A 31 26.60 -18.00 7.78
CA ALA A 31 25.99 -19.29 8.13
C ALA A 31 24.87 -19.39 9.21
N GLN A 32 24.51 -18.36 9.97
CA GLN A 32 23.48 -18.44 11.03
C GLN A 32 22.55 -17.23 11.14
N ILE A 33 22.80 -16.15 10.41
CA ILE A 33 21.98 -14.93 10.51
C ILE A 33 20.92 -14.96 9.40
N ASN A 34 19.67 -15.18 9.79
CA ASN A 34 18.54 -15.09 8.85
C ASN A 34 18.12 -13.61 8.70
N THR A 35 18.71 -12.91 7.74
CA THR A 35 18.44 -11.48 7.47
C THR A 35 16.96 -11.21 7.23
N LYS A 36 16.21 -12.14 6.63
CA LYS A 36 14.76 -12.01 6.43
C LYS A 36 13.99 -12.01 7.75
N ALA A 37 14.33 -12.89 8.68
CA ALA A 37 13.68 -12.96 10.00
C ALA A 37 13.96 -11.71 10.86
N ILE A 38 15.18 -11.17 10.76
CA ILE A 38 15.56 -9.91 11.41
C ILE A 38 14.78 -8.74 10.79
N THR A 39 14.73 -8.67 9.47
CA THR A 39 13.97 -7.63 8.74
C THR A 39 12.49 -7.66 9.13
N GLU A 40 11.88 -8.85 9.22
CA GLU A 40 10.50 -9.02 9.67
C GLU A 40 10.29 -8.55 11.12
N SER A 41 11.20 -8.88 12.03
CA SER A 41 11.14 -8.42 13.42
C SER A 41 11.26 -6.90 13.52
N ILE A 42 12.10 -6.28 12.70
CA ILE A 42 12.24 -4.81 12.63
C ILE A 42 10.98 -4.19 12.01
N ALA A 43 10.36 -4.83 11.01
CA ALA A 43 9.10 -4.38 10.42
C ALA A 43 7.97 -4.36 11.45
N GLN A 44 7.82 -5.43 12.24
CA GLN A 44 6.84 -5.50 13.34
C GLN A 44 7.09 -4.43 14.41
N LEU A 45 8.36 -4.16 14.72
CA LEU A 45 8.72 -3.10 15.65
C LEU A 45 8.43 -1.70 15.08
N ALA A 46 8.64 -1.47 13.79
CA ALA A 46 8.26 -0.23 13.13
C ALA A 46 6.73 -0.04 13.14
N GLU A 47 5.98 -1.10 12.87
CA GLU A 47 4.51 -1.11 12.90
C GLU A 47 3.98 -0.79 14.30
N SER A 48 4.47 -1.46 15.35
CA SER A 48 4.06 -1.18 16.74
C SER A 48 4.42 0.23 17.23
N LYS A 49 5.43 0.87 16.62
CA LYS A 49 5.80 2.27 16.87
C LYS A 49 5.00 3.28 16.04
N GLY A 50 4.11 2.81 15.17
CA GLY A 50 3.32 3.66 14.27
C GLY A 50 4.10 4.20 13.07
N LEU A 51 5.30 3.67 12.80
CA LEU A 51 6.12 4.02 11.63
C LEU A 51 5.67 3.20 10.41
N LEU A 52 4.41 3.38 10.00
CA LEU A 52 3.75 2.53 9.01
C LEU A 52 4.44 2.55 7.63
N GLU A 53 4.92 3.71 7.17
CA GLU A 53 5.63 3.81 5.88
C GLU A 53 6.96 3.03 5.88
N ASP A 54 7.69 3.06 7.00
CA ASP A 54 8.94 2.30 7.14
C ASP A 54 8.63 0.80 7.27
N ALA A 55 7.57 0.43 7.99
CA ALA A 55 7.09 -0.94 8.10
C ALA A 55 6.72 -1.53 6.71
N VAL A 56 6.02 -0.77 5.86
CA VAL A 56 5.69 -1.18 4.49
C VAL A 56 6.94 -1.54 3.70
N LYS A 57 7.98 -0.69 3.73
CA LYS A 57 9.25 -0.96 3.03
C LYS A 57 9.95 -2.21 3.53
N LEU A 58 9.98 -2.41 4.85
CA LEU A 58 10.63 -3.55 5.48
C LEU A 58 9.87 -4.86 5.20
N TYR A 59 8.54 -4.83 5.22
CA TYR A 59 7.72 -5.99 4.84
C TYR A 59 7.86 -6.33 3.36
N ASP A 60 8.01 -5.32 2.51
CA ASP A 60 8.26 -5.52 1.08
C ASP A 60 9.64 -6.14 0.85
N LEU A 61 10.66 -5.73 1.62
CA LEU A 61 12.01 -6.31 1.60
C LEU A 61 12.03 -7.81 1.97
N CYS A 62 11.13 -8.27 2.83
CA CYS A 62 11.01 -9.67 3.21
C CYS A 62 9.88 -10.43 2.49
N CYS A 63 9.35 -9.87 1.40
CA CYS A 63 8.30 -10.48 0.55
C CYS A 63 7.02 -10.85 1.32
N ARG A 64 6.66 -10.07 2.35
CA ARG A 64 5.41 -10.24 3.11
C ARG A 64 4.28 -9.45 2.46
N HIS A 65 3.85 -9.89 1.27
CA HIS A 65 2.91 -9.15 0.43
C HIS A 65 1.58 -8.83 1.12
N GLU A 66 1.04 -9.75 1.92
CA GLU A 66 -0.19 -9.51 2.70
C GLU A 66 -0.06 -8.30 3.64
N ASN A 67 1.05 -8.22 4.39
CA ASN A 67 1.28 -7.14 5.35
C ASN A 67 1.50 -5.81 4.64
N VAL A 68 2.25 -5.83 3.53
CA VAL A 68 2.47 -4.65 2.67
C VAL A 68 1.14 -4.08 2.18
N LEU A 69 0.30 -4.93 1.58
CA LEU A 69 -0.98 -4.49 1.03
C LEU A 69 -1.96 -4.04 2.11
N SER A 70 -2.02 -4.76 3.24
CA SER A 70 -2.88 -4.38 4.37
C SER A 70 -2.51 -3.02 4.96
N LEU A 71 -1.21 -2.78 5.19
CA LEU A 71 -0.73 -1.49 5.69
C LEU A 71 -0.92 -0.37 4.67
N LEU A 72 -0.70 -0.64 3.39
CA LEU A 72 -0.99 0.33 2.33
C LEU A 72 -2.47 0.67 2.24
N ASN A 73 -3.36 -0.32 2.41
CA ASN A 73 -4.81 -0.07 2.45
C ASN A 73 -5.15 0.89 3.60
N ALA A 74 -4.63 0.62 4.80
CA ALA A 74 -4.85 1.49 5.96
C ALA A 74 -4.28 2.91 5.76
N LEU A 75 -3.11 3.04 5.14
CA LEU A 75 -2.47 4.32 4.85
C LEU A 75 -3.21 5.11 3.77
N ILE A 76 -3.60 4.46 2.68
CA ILE A 76 -4.35 5.08 1.59
C ILE A 76 -5.70 5.56 2.08
N SER A 77 -6.42 4.74 2.84
CA SER A 77 -7.71 5.10 3.42
C SER A 77 -7.61 6.44 4.16
N GLN A 78 -6.61 6.64 5.02
CA GLN A 78 -6.43 7.88 5.81
C GLN A 78 -6.18 9.15 4.99
N VAL A 79 -5.70 9.02 3.76
CA VAL A 79 -5.34 10.15 2.88
C VAL A 79 -6.24 10.30 1.66
N LEU A 80 -7.18 9.36 1.47
CA LEU A 80 -7.98 9.23 0.25
C LEU A 80 -8.78 10.49 -0.09
N SER A 81 -9.44 11.08 0.90
CA SER A 81 -10.33 12.23 0.75
C SER A 81 -9.60 13.58 0.73
N ARG A 82 -8.28 13.60 0.91
CA ARG A 82 -7.51 14.84 1.01
C ARG A 82 -7.11 15.32 -0.39
N PRO A 83 -7.26 16.62 -0.72
CA PRO A 83 -6.81 17.14 -2.01
C PRO A 83 -5.30 17.02 -2.16
N THR A 84 -4.82 16.71 -3.37
CA THR A 84 -3.38 16.77 -3.71
C THR A 84 -3.00 18.24 -3.83
N THR A 85 -2.69 18.89 -2.72
CA THR A 85 -2.25 20.30 -2.70
C THR A 85 -0.74 20.45 -2.90
N ASP A 86 0.06 19.45 -2.51
CA ASP A 86 1.52 19.53 -2.52
C ASP A 86 2.21 18.25 -3.00
N ILE A 87 3.25 18.41 -3.84
CA ILE A 87 4.09 17.32 -4.37
C ILE A 87 4.84 16.58 -3.23
N LYS A 88 5.13 17.27 -2.13
CA LYS A 88 5.78 16.71 -0.93
C LYS A 88 4.78 16.29 0.15
N SER A 89 3.48 16.33 -0.12
CA SER A 89 2.47 15.94 0.86
C SER A 89 2.59 14.47 1.21
N THR A 90 2.19 14.13 2.45
CA THR A 90 2.10 12.74 2.92
C THR A 90 1.26 11.89 1.97
N ARG A 91 0.19 12.47 1.40
CA ARG A 91 -0.65 11.81 0.39
C ARG A 91 0.18 11.39 -0.82
N THR A 92 0.89 12.33 -1.44
CA THR A 92 1.73 12.04 -2.63
C THR A 92 2.77 10.96 -2.34
N ARG A 93 3.39 10.98 -1.15
CA ARG A 93 4.37 9.96 -0.74
C ARG A 93 3.76 8.56 -0.61
N ILE A 94 2.57 8.45 0.00
CA ILE A 94 1.83 7.18 0.12
C ILE A 94 1.37 6.69 -1.25
N VAL A 95 0.78 7.56 -2.08
CA VAL A 95 0.31 7.23 -3.43
C VAL A 95 1.46 6.74 -4.31
N ASN A 96 2.62 7.41 -4.27
CA ASN A 96 3.81 6.99 -4.99
C ASN A 96 4.31 5.63 -4.52
N THR A 97 4.32 5.39 -3.20
CA THR A 97 4.72 4.09 -2.63
C THR A 97 3.77 2.98 -3.11
N ALA A 98 2.46 3.21 -3.05
CA ALA A 98 1.46 2.28 -3.55
C ALA A 98 1.62 2.01 -5.06
N HIS A 99 1.92 3.03 -5.87
CA HIS A 99 2.17 2.87 -7.29
C HIS A 99 3.40 1.99 -7.57
N LYS A 100 4.51 2.23 -6.85
CA LYS A 100 5.73 1.41 -6.96
C LYS A 100 5.47 -0.05 -6.59
N VAL A 101 4.78 -0.30 -5.48
CA VAL A 101 4.39 -1.66 -5.06
C VAL A 101 3.49 -2.33 -6.10
N HIS A 102 2.48 -1.61 -6.62
CA HIS A 102 1.60 -2.13 -7.66
C HIS A 102 2.36 -2.55 -8.93
N LEU A 103 3.28 -1.70 -9.41
CA LEU A 103 4.09 -2.00 -10.59
C LEU A 103 4.98 -3.22 -10.36
N ARG A 104 5.60 -3.34 -9.19
CA ARG A 104 6.47 -4.46 -8.83
C ARG A 104 5.71 -5.78 -8.74
N TYR A 105 4.51 -5.73 -8.17
CA TYR A 105 3.67 -6.91 -7.96
C TYR A 105 2.94 -7.34 -9.24
N ARG A 106 3.00 -6.52 -10.31
CA ARG A 106 2.39 -6.84 -11.59
C ARG A 106 3.15 -7.99 -12.27
N GLY A 107 2.52 -9.15 -12.33
CA GLY A 107 3.08 -10.35 -12.98
C GLY A 107 3.91 -11.25 -12.06
N GLN A 108 3.92 -10.99 -10.75
CA GLN A 108 4.51 -11.87 -9.74
C GLN A 108 3.42 -12.70 -9.03
N GLU A 109 3.79 -13.88 -8.54
CA GLU A 109 2.91 -14.66 -7.66
C GLU A 109 2.85 -14.00 -6.27
N LEU A 110 1.69 -13.43 -5.94
CA LEU A 110 1.51 -12.74 -4.67
C LEU A 110 0.98 -13.68 -3.60
N ASN A 111 1.74 -13.83 -2.51
CA ASN A 111 1.25 -14.49 -1.30
C ASN A 111 0.42 -13.53 -0.44
N CYS A 112 -0.78 -13.21 -0.91
CA CYS A 112 -1.75 -12.38 -0.20
C CYS A 112 -3.17 -12.90 -0.37
N LYS A 113 -4.06 -12.56 0.56
CA LYS A 113 -5.48 -12.84 0.44
C LYS A 113 -6.05 -12.04 -0.73
N ASN A 114 -6.94 -12.69 -1.48
CA ASN A 114 -7.59 -12.06 -2.63
C ASN A 114 -8.34 -10.77 -2.22
N ILE A 115 -9.00 -10.78 -1.06
CA ILE A 115 -9.72 -9.62 -0.54
C ILE A 115 -8.79 -8.42 -0.28
N THR A 116 -7.59 -8.65 0.28
CA THR A 116 -6.61 -7.60 0.57
C THR A 116 -6.11 -6.93 -0.73
N LEU A 117 -5.86 -7.75 -1.77
CA LEU A 117 -5.46 -7.27 -3.09
C LEU A 117 -6.60 -6.54 -3.82
N MET A 118 -7.84 -7.03 -3.73
CA MET A 118 -9.02 -6.36 -4.27
C MET A 118 -9.22 -4.99 -3.63
N THR A 119 -9.18 -4.89 -2.30
CA THR A 119 -9.27 -3.63 -1.57
C THR A 119 -8.16 -2.66 -1.97
N PHE A 120 -6.93 -3.14 -2.14
CA PHE A 120 -5.82 -2.30 -2.61
C PHE A 120 -6.04 -1.71 -4.00
N ASN A 121 -6.47 -2.54 -4.95
CA ASN A 121 -6.78 -2.08 -6.31
C ASN A 121 -7.94 -1.07 -6.29
N MET A 122 -8.97 -1.32 -5.49
CA MET A 122 -10.11 -0.44 -5.31
C MET A 122 -9.70 0.92 -4.74
N LEU A 123 -8.91 0.93 -3.65
CA LEU A 123 -8.43 2.16 -3.03
C LEU A 123 -7.53 2.98 -3.98
N ARG A 124 -6.72 2.33 -4.81
CA ARG A 124 -5.94 2.99 -5.87
C ARG A 124 -6.83 3.63 -6.94
N ASP A 125 -7.87 2.95 -7.36
CA ASP A 125 -8.79 3.49 -8.35
C ASP A 125 -9.58 4.68 -7.75
N LEU A 126 -9.94 4.60 -6.46
CA LEU A 126 -10.52 5.72 -5.71
C LEU A 126 -9.57 6.93 -5.57
N ILE A 127 -8.26 6.73 -5.36
CA ILE A 127 -7.27 7.81 -5.40
C ILE A 127 -7.38 8.58 -6.72
N THR A 128 -7.43 7.84 -7.83
CA THR A 128 -7.52 8.42 -9.18
C THR A 128 -8.83 9.17 -9.38
N PHE A 129 -9.94 8.64 -8.86
CA PHE A 129 -11.23 9.32 -8.82
C PHE A 129 -11.15 10.66 -8.10
N PHE A 130 -10.62 10.69 -6.86
CA PHE A 130 -10.51 11.91 -6.07
C PHE A 130 -9.59 12.94 -6.74
N ASP A 131 -8.49 12.52 -7.37
CA ASP A 131 -7.63 13.42 -8.13
C ASP A 131 -8.36 14.07 -9.31
N MET A 132 -9.15 13.32 -10.07
CA MET A 132 -9.96 13.85 -11.17
C MET A 132 -11.08 14.76 -10.67
N TYR A 133 -11.72 14.39 -9.55
CA TYR A 133 -12.76 15.20 -8.91
C TYR A 133 -12.21 16.56 -8.44
N HIS A 134 -11.06 16.57 -7.78
CA HIS A 134 -10.39 17.81 -7.34
C HIS A 134 -9.88 18.64 -8.53
N SER A 135 -9.52 18.00 -9.64
CA SER A 135 -9.13 18.66 -10.89
C SER A 135 -10.32 19.20 -11.69
N LYS A 136 -11.56 19.06 -11.19
CA LYS A 136 -12.82 19.43 -11.84
C LYS A 136 -13.10 18.69 -13.16
N GLU A 137 -12.45 17.55 -13.37
CA GLU A 137 -12.65 16.67 -14.53
C GLU A 137 -13.76 15.64 -14.25
N TYR A 138 -14.98 16.12 -13.98
CA TYR A 138 -16.08 15.29 -13.47
C TYR A 138 -16.47 14.15 -14.41
N ASN A 139 -16.37 14.34 -15.73
CA ASN A 139 -16.68 13.27 -16.69
C ASN A 139 -15.74 12.08 -16.57
N LYS A 140 -14.43 12.33 -16.42
CA LYS A 140 -13.44 11.25 -16.23
C LYS A 140 -13.54 10.62 -14.85
N ALA A 141 -13.82 11.43 -13.82
CA ALA A 141 -14.09 10.92 -12.48
C ALA A 141 -15.29 9.95 -12.51
N LEU A 142 -16.36 10.29 -13.24
CA LEU A 142 -17.52 9.43 -13.38
C LEU A 142 -17.17 8.11 -14.10
N GLU A 143 -16.38 8.14 -15.17
CA GLU A 143 -15.90 6.91 -15.82
C GLU A 143 -15.13 5.99 -14.87
N ILE A 144 -14.28 6.56 -14.00
CA ILE A 144 -13.57 5.79 -12.99
C ILE A 144 -14.54 5.19 -11.99
N ILE A 145 -15.50 5.95 -11.45
CA ILE A 145 -16.43 5.41 -10.45
C ILE A 145 -17.35 4.32 -11.03
N HIS A 146 -17.73 4.46 -12.31
CA HIS A 146 -18.42 3.40 -13.07
C HIS A 146 -17.56 2.13 -13.16
N LYS A 147 -16.25 2.28 -13.37
CA LYS A 147 -15.30 1.15 -13.46
C LYS A 147 -15.01 0.51 -12.11
N VAL A 148 -14.91 1.29 -11.02
CA VAL A 148 -14.67 0.75 -9.67
C VAL A 148 -15.90 0.03 -9.13
N LYS A 149 -17.10 0.30 -9.69
CA LYS A 149 -18.36 -0.36 -9.34
C LYS A 149 -18.64 -0.37 -7.83
N ILE A 150 -18.37 0.76 -7.16
CA ILE A 150 -18.61 0.91 -5.72
C ILE A 150 -19.99 1.53 -5.47
N ILE A 151 -20.39 2.46 -6.34
CA ILE A 151 -21.70 3.10 -6.24
C ILE A 151 -22.67 2.31 -7.13
N PRO A 152 -23.74 1.74 -6.58
CA PRO A 152 -24.83 1.20 -7.39
C PRO A 152 -25.46 2.36 -8.14
N LEU A 153 -25.40 2.29 -9.47
CA LEU A 153 -26.04 3.27 -10.36
C LEU A 153 -27.41 2.79 -10.83
N ASP A 154 -27.68 1.49 -10.66
CA ASP A 154 -28.94 0.81 -10.92
C ASP A 154 -29.43 0.14 -9.62
N GLU A 155 -30.76 0.12 -9.41
CA GLU A 155 -31.39 -0.41 -8.19
C GLU A 155 -31.09 -1.91 -7.97
N ASP A 156 -30.92 -2.69 -9.03
CA ASP A 156 -30.64 -4.13 -8.96
C ASP A 156 -29.22 -4.46 -8.47
N GLU A 157 -28.26 -3.53 -8.64
CA GLU A 157 -26.90 -3.73 -8.12
C GLU A 157 -26.78 -3.28 -6.65
N MET A 158 -27.81 -2.67 -6.07
CA MET A 158 -27.72 -2.01 -4.77
C MET A 158 -27.39 -2.99 -3.62
N GLU A 159 -28.01 -4.18 -3.57
CA GLU A 159 -27.77 -5.17 -2.51
C GLU A 159 -26.37 -5.81 -2.57
N ASP A 160 -25.90 -6.18 -3.77
CA ASP A 160 -24.56 -6.73 -3.96
C ASP A 160 -23.47 -5.70 -3.65
N ARG A 161 -23.74 -4.43 -3.95
CA ARG A 161 -22.82 -3.32 -3.66
C ARG A 161 -22.81 -2.97 -2.18
N ILE A 162 -23.97 -3.01 -1.50
CA ILE A 162 -24.06 -2.83 -0.04
C ILE A 162 -23.33 -3.96 0.71
N ASN A 163 -23.42 -5.21 0.25
CA ASN A 163 -22.69 -6.33 0.87
C ASN A 163 -21.18 -6.20 0.68
N ASN A 164 -20.73 -5.81 -0.51
CA ASN A 164 -19.32 -5.49 -0.74
C ASN A 164 -18.86 -4.27 0.08
N PHE A 165 -19.70 -3.24 0.18
CA PHE A 165 -19.42 -2.05 0.96
C PHE A 165 -19.34 -2.34 2.47
N LYS A 166 -20.17 -3.24 3.01
CA LYS A 166 -20.08 -3.70 4.41
C LYS A 166 -18.80 -4.48 4.69
N LEU A 167 -18.34 -5.31 3.75
CA LEU A 167 -17.03 -6.00 3.84
C LEU A 167 -15.86 -5.00 3.79
N LEU A 168 -16.05 -3.88 3.11
CA LEU A 168 -15.08 -2.78 3.02
C LEU A 168 -15.17 -1.82 4.21
N GLU A 169 -16.34 -1.64 4.83
CA GLU A 169 -16.59 -0.74 5.98
C GLU A 169 -15.63 -1.05 7.13
N ASP A 170 -15.36 -2.30 7.48
CA ASP A 170 -14.41 -2.65 8.55
C ASP A 170 -12.98 -2.12 8.29
N SER A 171 -12.63 -1.84 7.03
CA SER A 171 -11.34 -1.24 6.63
C SER A 171 -11.41 0.25 6.28
N ILE A 172 -12.61 0.80 6.04
CA ILE A 172 -12.83 2.14 5.46
C ILE A 172 -13.58 3.11 6.40
N THR A 173 -14.34 2.64 7.40
CA THR A 173 -15.19 3.43 8.35
C THR A 173 -14.48 4.46 9.23
N ARG A 174 -13.20 4.76 8.96
CA ARG A 174 -12.44 5.80 9.66
C ARG A 174 -12.26 7.10 8.88
N ASN A 175 -12.93 7.29 7.74
CA ASN A 175 -12.86 8.53 6.94
C ASN A 175 -14.21 9.23 6.80
#